data_AF-K7NI20-F1
#
_entry.id   AF-K7NI20-F1
#
_cell.length_a   1.000
_cell.length_b   1.000
_cell.length_c   1.000
_cell.angle_alpha   90.00
_cell.angle_beta   90.00
_cell.angle_gamma   90.00
#
_symmetry.space_group_name_H-M   'P 1'
#
loop_
_entity.id
_entity.type
_entity.pdbx_description
1 polymer ?
#
loop_
_entity_poly.entity_id
_entity_poly.type
_entity_poly.pdbx_seq_one_letter_code
_entity_poly.pdbx_strand_id
1 'polypeptide(L)'
;EQQQKAVQESVANFLILEEALRMNPCSSGKLYFGGDEIGFVDIALGGLSVFVKALQKAISSVLIDEEKMPLLSAWMDRFCEANGVKEVMPDPAKVLEFISAMRVKFTSPPPAK
;
A
#
# COMPACT_ATOMS: atom_id res chain seq x y z
N GLU A 1 17.40 -1.97 13.64
CA GLU A 1 17.37 -0.50 13.55
C GLU A 1 16.97 0.01 12.17
N GLN A 2 17.68 -0.34 11.09
CA GLN A 2 17.38 0.13 9.72
C GLN A 2 15.95 -0.19 9.25
N GLN A 3 15.43 -1.40 9.48
CA GLN A 3 14.05 -1.74 9.12
C GLN A 3 13.04 -0.85 9.86
N GLN A 4 13.22 -0.63 11.17
CA GLN A 4 12.30 0.18 11.97
C GLN A 4 12.27 1.63 11.47
N LYS A 5 13.43 2.18 11.13
CA LYS A 5 13.54 3.51 10.53
C LYS A 5 12.80 3.58 9.18
N ALA A 6 13.01 2.60 8.29
CA ALA A 6 12.31 2.54 7.01
C ALA A 6 10.79 2.39 7.16
N VAL A 7 10.32 1.64 8.18
CA VAL A 7 8.90 1.54 8.54
C VAL A 7 8.37 2.91 8.96
N GLN A 8 9.08 3.64 9.83
CA GLN A 8 8.67 4.97 10.27
C GLN A 8 8.60 5.98 9.10
N GLU A 9 9.59 5.97 8.21
CA GLU A 9 9.60 6.82 7.01
C GLU A 9 8.44 6.47 6.07
N SER A 10 8.14 5.18 5.90
CA SER A 10 7.00 4.73 5.08
C SER A 10 5.67 5.19 5.69
N VAL A 11 5.49 5.04 6.99
CA VAL A 11 4.30 5.52 7.71
C VAL A 11 4.14 7.04 7.55
N ALA A 12 5.24 7.81 7.66
CA ALA A 12 5.21 9.25 7.44
C ALA A 12 4.76 9.60 6.00
N ASN A 13 5.24 8.86 5.00
CA ASN A 13 4.82 9.07 3.60
C ASN A 13 3.33 8.71 3.39
N PHE A 14 2.82 7.64 4.01
CA PHE A 14 1.40 7.30 3.92
C PHE A 14 0.50 8.33 4.61
N LEU A 15 0.95 8.95 5.70
CA LEU A 15 0.24 10.06 6.33
C LEU A 15 0.12 11.29 5.41
N ILE A 16 1.09 11.53 4.53
CA ILE A 16 0.99 12.59 3.51
C ILE A 16 -0.12 12.26 2.50
N LEU A 17 -0.28 11.00 2.10
CA LEU A 17 -1.35 10.56 1.20
C LEU A 17 -2.72 10.65 1.86
N GLU A 18 -2.82 10.27 3.13
CA GLU A 18 -4.03 10.45 3.95
C GLU A 18 -4.45 11.93 4.02
N GLU A 19 -3.49 12.83 4.26
CA GLU A 19 -3.76 14.27 4.27
C GLU A 19 -4.15 14.81 2.89
N ALA A 20 -3.52 14.29 1.82
CA ALA A 20 -3.90 14.65 0.46
C ALA A 20 -5.35 14.24 0.15
N LEU A 21 -5.79 13.04 0.54
CA LEU A 21 -7.19 12.62 0.40
C LEU A 21 -8.14 13.56 1.14
N ARG A 22 -7.73 14.04 2.32
CA ARG A 22 -8.53 14.91 3.18
C ARG A 22 -8.65 16.35 2.67
N MET A 23 -7.54 16.93 2.22
CA MET A 23 -7.43 18.38 2.01
C MET A 23 -7.39 18.80 0.54
N ASN A 24 -7.04 17.91 -0.39
CA ASN A 24 -6.98 18.28 -1.80
C ASN A 24 -8.39 18.53 -2.35
N PRO A 25 -8.67 19.70 -2.98
CA PRO A 25 -9.99 20.01 -3.52
C PRO A 25 -10.54 18.96 -4.50
N CYS A 26 -9.66 18.22 -5.19
CA CYS A 26 -10.06 17.18 -6.13
C CYS A 26 -10.57 15.91 -5.43
N SER A 27 -10.09 15.59 -4.23
CA SER A 27 -10.37 14.32 -3.53
C SER A 27 -11.12 14.49 -2.20
N SER A 28 -11.20 15.70 -1.65
CA SER A 28 -11.81 15.95 -0.34
C SER A 28 -13.30 15.57 -0.35
N GLY A 29 -13.67 14.63 0.52
CA GLY A 29 -15.03 14.09 0.59
C GLY A 29 -15.41 13.17 -0.58
N LYS A 30 -14.43 12.76 -1.40
CA LYS A 30 -14.63 11.91 -2.58
C LYS A 30 -14.12 10.48 -2.35
N LEU A 31 -14.42 9.61 -3.31
CA LEU A 31 -14.10 8.19 -3.22
C LEU A 31 -12.63 7.89 -3.56
N TYR A 32 -12.04 8.67 -4.46
CA TYR A 32 -10.74 8.47 -5.08
C TYR A 32 -9.90 9.75 -5.08
N PHE A 33 -8.60 9.62 -5.35
CA PHE A 33 -7.74 10.79 -5.58
C PHE A 33 -8.16 11.56 -6.85
N GLY A 34 -8.72 10.87 -7.83
CA GLY A 34 -9.39 11.45 -9.01
C GLY A 34 -10.75 12.10 -8.75
N GLY A 35 -11.23 12.05 -7.49
CA GLY A 35 -12.55 12.54 -7.11
C GLY A 35 -13.58 11.42 -7.08
N ASP A 36 -14.68 11.58 -7.83
CA ASP A 36 -15.78 10.61 -7.84
C ASP A 36 -15.41 9.30 -8.58
N GLU A 37 -14.41 9.36 -9.46
CA GLU A 37 -13.94 8.23 -10.28
C GLU A 37 -12.42 8.00 -10.13
N ILE A 38 -11.96 6.81 -10.52
CA ILE A 38 -10.55 6.45 -10.53
C ILE A 38 -9.77 7.39 -11.47
N GLY A 39 -8.80 8.09 -10.92
CA GLY A 39 -7.92 8.98 -11.66
C GLY A 39 -6.48 8.48 -11.78
N PHE A 40 -5.61 9.34 -12.28
CA PHE A 40 -4.19 9.02 -12.51
C PHE A 40 -3.47 8.56 -11.24
N VAL A 41 -3.65 9.29 -10.13
CA VAL A 41 -3.01 8.97 -8.85
C VAL A 41 -3.51 7.64 -8.31
N ASP A 42 -4.80 7.34 -8.48
CA ASP A 42 -5.37 6.07 -8.07
C ASP A 42 -4.75 4.90 -8.81
N ILE A 43 -4.54 5.03 -10.13
CA ILE A 43 -3.89 4.00 -10.95
C ILE A 43 -2.41 3.84 -10.55
N ALA A 44 -1.70 4.95 -10.35
CA ALA A 44 -0.29 4.94 -9.98
C ALA A 44 -0.05 4.28 -8.61
N LEU A 45 -0.96 4.49 -7.65
CA LEU A 45 -0.88 3.93 -6.30
C LEU A 45 -1.60 2.59 -6.18
N GLY A 46 -2.52 2.25 -7.08
CA GLY A 46 -3.43 1.13 -6.94
C GLY A 46 -2.77 -0.24 -6.82
N GLY A 47 -1.63 -0.39 -7.51
CA GLY A 47 -0.79 -1.57 -7.37
C GLY A 47 -0.20 -1.75 -5.97
N LEU A 48 -0.14 -0.69 -5.15
CA LEU A 48 0.41 -0.76 -3.80
C LEU A 48 -0.53 -1.48 -2.83
N SER A 49 -1.85 -1.50 -3.02
CA SER A 49 -2.79 -1.98 -2.00
C SER A 49 -2.57 -3.46 -1.63
N VAL A 50 -2.47 -4.35 -2.62
CA VAL A 50 -2.19 -5.78 -2.36
C VAL A 50 -0.75 -6.00 -1.90
N PHE A 51 0.20 -5.21 -2.41
CA PHE A 51 1.59 -5.28 -2.01
C PHE A 51 1.82 -4.81 -0.57
N VAL A 52 1.16 -3.76 -0.10
CA VAL A 52 1.26 -3.26 1.27
C VAL A 52 0.72 -4.30 2.25
N LYS A 53 -0.46 -4.89 1.97
CA LYS A 53 -1.02 -5.97 2.82
C LYS A 53 -0.05 -7.15 2.94
N ALA A 54 0.57 -7.56 1.84
CA ALA A 54 1.57 -8.63 1.82
C ALA A 54 2.88 -8.22 2.52
N LEU A 55 3.37 -6.99 2.30
CA LEU A 55 4.59 -6.47 2.89
C LEU A 55 4.48 -6.38 4.42
N GLN A 56 3.37 -5.85 4.94
CA GLN A 56 3.12 -5.78 6.38
C GLN A 56 3.24 -7.15 7.07
N LYS A 57 2.69 -8.20 6.42
CA LYS A 57 2.82 -9.59 6.90
C LYS A 57 4.27 -10.08 6.83
N ALA A 58 4.96 -9.84 5.73
CA ALA A 58 6.34 -10.29 5.54
C ALA A 58 7.33 -9.60 6.50
N ILE A 59 7.06 -8.35 6.89
CA ILE A 59 7.93 -7.57 7.77
C ILE A 59 7.50 -7.56 9.24
N SER A 60 6.33 -8.14 9.54
CA SER A 60 5.68 -8.09 10.86
C SER A 60 5.59 -6.66 11.40
N SER A 61 5.16 -5.71 10.57
CA SER A 61 4.99 -4.30 10.96
C SER A 61 3.80 -3.69 10.22
N VAL A 62 3.15 -2.73 10.87
CA VAL A 62 2.00 -2.00 10.31
C VAL A 62 2.52 -0.75 9.60
N LEU A 63 2.13 -0.59 8.33
CA LEU A 63 2.48 0.52 7.46
C LEU A 63 1.28 1.46 7.23
N ILE A 64 0.10 0.88 7.06
CA ILE A 64 -1.18 1.60 7.00
C ILE A 64 -2.04 1.08 8.14
N ASP A 65 -2.33 1.98 9.06
CA ASP A 65 -3.09 1.75 10.28
C ASP A 65 -4.45 2.46 10.12
N GLU A 66 -5.54 1.74 10.29
CA GLU A 66 -6.89 2.24 10.00
C GLU A 66 -7.30 3.39 10.96
N GLU A 67 -6.81 3.39 12.20
CA GLU A 67 -7.10 4.47 13.16
C GLU A 67 -6.42 5.78 12.76
N LYS A 68 -5.20 5.70 12.20
CA LYS A 68 -4.42 6.88 11.79
C LYS A 68 -4.68 7.31 10.35
N MET A 69 -5.03 6.36 9.49
CA MET A 69 -5.19 6.56 8.05
C MET A 69 -6.52 5.98 7.55
N PRO A 70 -7.67 6.43 8.10
CA PRO A 70 -8.97 5.85 7.76
C PRO A 70 -9.36 6.11 6.29
N LEU A 71 -9.02 7.27 5.72
CA LEU A 71 -9.37 7.59 4.33
C LEU A 71 -8.58 6.73 3.35
N LEU A 72 -7.27 6.59 3.59
CA LEU A 72 -6.37 5.78 2.76
C LEU A 72 -6.69 4.30 2.89
N SER A 73 -7.00 3.81 4.09
CA SER A 73 -7.45 2.43 4.31
C SER A 73 -8.72 2.13 3.50
N ALA A 74 -9.74 2.97 3.65
CA ALA A 74 -11.00 2.81 2.92
C ALA A 74 -10.82 2.98 1.41
N TRP A 75 -9.94 3.88 0.96
CA TRP A 75 -9.59 4.04 -0.45
C TRP A 75 -8.97 2.77 -1.03
N MET A 76 -8.03 2.12 -0.34
CA MET A 76 -7.40 0.89 -0.82
C MET A 76 -8.43 -0.23 -1.04
N ASP A 77 -9.35 -0.41 -0.10
CA ASP A 77 -10.37 -1.44 -0.20
C ASP A 77 -11.35 -1.14 -1.34
N ARG A 78 -11.78 0.13 -1.50
CA ARG A 78 -12.60 0.55 -2.64
C ARG A 78 -11.90 0.34 -3.98
N PHE A 79 -10.63 0.74 -4.08
CA PHE A 79 -9.86 0.61 -5.32
C PHE A 79 -9.72 -0.86 -5.74
N CYS A 80 -9.43 -1.77 -4.80
CA CYS A 80 -9.32 -3.20 -5.09
C CYS A 80 -10.63 -3.84 -5.58
N GLU A 81 -11.77 -3.35 -5.11
CA GLU A 81 -13.09 -3.84 -5.51
C GLU A 81 -13.67 -3.12 -6.74
N ALA A 82 -13.00 -2.10 -7.27
CA ALA A 82 -13.46 -1.38 -8.44
C ALA A 82 -13.49 -2.29 -9.69
N ASN A 83 -14.52 -2.10 -10.52
CA ASN A 83 -14.67 -2.86 -11.76
C ASN A 83 -13.47 -2.64 -12.69
N GLY A 84 -13.00 -3.71 -13.34
CA GLY A 84 -11.76 -3.71 -14.12
C GLY A 84 -10.47 -3.79 -13.30
N VAL A 85 -10.42 -3.25 -12.07
CA VAL A 85 -9.28 -3.45 -11.15
C VAL A 85 -9.31 -4.86 -10.58
N LYS A 86 -10.44 -5.26 -9.99
CA LYS A 86 -10.60 -6.57 -9.35
C LYS A 86 -10.21 -7.74 -10.25
N GLU A 87 -10.47 -7.62 -11.55
CA GLU A 87 -10.19 -8.66 -12.56
C GLU A 87 -8.69 -8.80 -12.86
N VAL A 88 -7.91 -7.73 -12.67
CA VAL A 88 -6.47 -7.71 -12.94
C VAL A 88 -5.62 -7.76 -11.68
N MET A 89 -6.22 -7.64 -10.50
CA MET A 89 -5.47 -7.70 -9.24
C MET A 89 -4.82 -9.08 -9.05
N PRO A 90 -3.53 -9.12 -8.67
CA PRO A 90 -2.86 -10.37 -8.42
C PRO A 90 -3.41 -11.04 -7.16
N ASP A 91 -3.39 -12.38 -7.16
CA ASP A 91 -3.74 -13.19 -5.99
C ASP A 91 -2.90 -12.77 -4.77
N PRO A 92 -3.52 -12.31 -3.67
CA PRO A 92 -2.82 -11.88 -2.47
C PRO A 92 -1.86 -12.93 -1.90
N ALA A 93 -2.18 -14.23 -2.02
CA ALA A 93 -1.31 -15.30 -1.56
C ALA A 93 -0.01 -15.38 -2.38
N LYS A 94 -0.11 -15.25 -3.71
CA LYS A 94 1.05 -15.22 -4.61
C LYS A 94 1.92 -13.99 -4.37
N VAL A 95 1.31 -12.83 -4.12
CA VAL A 95 2.07 -11.61 -3.80
C VAL A 95 2.80 -11.76 -2.47
N LEU A 96 2.17 -12.37 -1.45
CA LEU A 96 2.82 -12.65 -0.18
C LEU A 96 4.00 -13.61 -0.32
N GLU A 97 3.84 -14.68 -1.10
CA GLU A 97 4.92 -15.63 -1.40
C GLU A 97 6.09 -14.91 -2.09
N PHE A 98 5.79 -14.11 -3.12
CA PHE A 98 6.79 -13.35 -3.86
C PHE A 98 7.57 -12.38 -2.95
N ILE A 99 6.87 -11.56 -2.14
CA ILE A 99 7.51 -10.61 -1.23
C ILE A 99 8.34 -11.34 -0.17
N SER A 100 7.83 -12.45 0.39
CA SER A 100 8.56 -13.24 1.39
C SER A 100 9.83 -13.85 0.81
N ALA A 101 9.76 -14.39 -0.41
CA ALA A 101 10.92 -14.92 -1.12
C ALA A 101 11.95 -13.82 -1.44
N MET A 102 11.50 -12.64 -1.87
CA MET A 102 12.38 -11.49 -2.05
C MET A 102 13.06 -11.10 -0.75
N ARG A 103 12.31 -10.97 0.34
CA ARG A 103 12.85 -10.64 1.67
C ARG A 103 13.95 -11.61 2.05
N VAL A 104 13.71 -12.93 1.98
CA VAL A 104 14.72 -13.96 2.28
C VAL A 104 15.97 -13.75 1.43
N LYS A 105 15.84 -13.51 0.12
CA LYS A 105 17.00 -13.26 -0.76
C LYS A 105 17.80 -12.02 -0.34
N PHE A 106 17.14 -10.93 0.03
CA PHE A 106 17.81 -9.68 0.42
C PHE A 106 18.37 -9.70 1.85
N THR A 107 17.83 -10.54 2.74
CA THR A 107 18.30 -10.67 4.12
C THR A 107 19.25 -11.85 4.33
N SER A 108 19.44 -12.72 3.33
CA SER A 108 20.38 -13.84 3.42
C SER A 108 21.82 -13.35 3.30
N PRO A 109 22.77 -13.90 4.10
CA PRO A 109 24.19 -13.66 3.88
C PRO A 109 24.59 -14.10 2.47
N PRO A 110 25.56 -13.42 1.82
CA PRO A 110 26.08 -13.90 0.54
C PRO A 110 26.63 -15.33 0.70
N PRO A 111 26.48 -16.19 -0.32
CA PRO A 111 26.95 -17.57 -0.25
C PRO A 111 28.45 -17.58 0.07
N ALA A 112 28.85 -18.42 1.03
CA ALA A 112 30.25 -18.62 1.38
C ALA A 112 31.03 -19.10 0.15
N LYS A 113 32.14 -18.43 -0.13
CA LYS A 113 33.08 -18.82 -1.20
C LYS A 113 33.73 -20.16 -0.91
#